data_AF-A0A0B7KE29-F1
#
_entry.id   AF-A0A0B7KE29-F1
#
_cell.length_a   1.000
_cell.length_b   1.000
_cell.length_c   1.000
_cell.angle_alpha   90.00
_cell.angle_beta   90.00
_cell.angle_gamma   90.00
#
_symmetry.space_group_name_H-M   'P 1'
#
loop_
_entity.id
_entity.type
_entity.pdbx_description
1 polymer ?
#
loop_
_entity_poly.entity_id
_entity_poly.type
_entity_poly.pdbx_seq_one_letter_code
_entity_poly.pdbx_strand_id
1 'polypeptide(L)'
;SKTALPSIAQPTKSTSGPPQTPGPAPNGPSPCSDKGHAPTTPQLTYLPLERPRPRLINLPTMPQDMPPKGGYEPVQYKRNLPAKGFRPGIMLLGMGAVMTYGWYKLIVGIREGNELAREKMWARIHLTPLLQAEEDRDQVRRYWADQAREKELMGENFKVYNSDRFVRPTYAVTPQPTK
;
A
#
# COMPACT_ATOMS: atom_id res chain seq x y z
N SER A 1 8.73 22.01 -48.41
CA SER A 1 9.01 22.55 -47.06
C SER A 1 9.50 21.40 -46.18
N LYS A 2 10.76 20.96 -46.22
CA LYS A 2 11.94 21.57 -45.56
C LYS A 2 11.55 22.52 -44.43
N THR A 3 11.72 22.08 -43.18
CA THR A 3 12.68 22.63 -42.21
C THR A 3 13.03 21.55 -41.19
N ALA A 4 14.29 21.18 -41.16
CA ALA A 4 14.96 20.39 -40.13
C ALA A 4 15.66 21.34 -39.14
N LEU A 5 16.07 20.79 -37.98
CA LEU A 5 17.21 21.15 -37.10
C LEU A 5 16.79 21.17 -35.60
N PRO A 6 17.72 21.01 -34.62
CA PRO A 6 19.02 20.32 -34.68
C PRO A 6 19.34 19.41 -33.47
N SER A 7 20.27 18.51 -33.74
CA SER A 7 21.16 17.77 -32.82
C SER A 7 22.17 18.70 -32.13
N ILE A 8 22.32 18.61 -30.81
CA ILE A 8 23.47 19.13 -30.02
C ILE A 8 23.65 18.17 -28.81
N ALA A 9 24.58 17.21 -28.87
CA ALA A 9 25.94 17.24 -28.33
C ALA A 9 26.07 16.79 -26.85
N GLN A 10 26.79 15.69 -26.64
CA GLN A 10 27.33 15.25 -25.34
C GLN A 10 28.48 16.17 -24.89
N PRO A 11 28.78 16.20 -23.58
CA PRO A 11 30.20 16.00 -23.22
C PRO A 11 30.49 15.22 -21.91
N THR A 12 31.59 14.47 -22.01
CA THR A 12 32.67 14.22 -21.02
C THR A 12 32.46 13.25 -19.84
N LYS A 13 33.27 12.18 -19.87
CA LYS A 13 33.73 11.38 -18.73
C LYS A 13 34.57 12.26 -17.79
N SER A 14 34.37 12.13 -16.48
CA SER A 14 35.33 12.54 -15.46
C SER A 14 35.31 11.52 -14.31
N THR A 15 36.49 11.01 -14.02
CA THR A 15 36.83 9.99 -13.03
C THR A 15 36.90 10.62 -11.63
N SER A 16 36.26 10.03 -10.62
CA SER A 16 36.66 10.23 -9.22
C SER A 16 36.47 8.93 -8.42
N GLY A 17 37.52 8.53 -7.70
CA GLY A 17 37.77 7.19 -7.19
C GLY A 17 37.16 6.85 -5.82
N PRO A 18 37.47 5.66 -5.28
CA PRO A 18 36.93 5.16 -4.02
C PRO A 18 37.49 5.89 -2.77
N PRO A 19 36.80 5.81 -1.62
CA PRO A 19 37.13 6.58 -0.42
C PRO A 19 38.45 6.17 0.23
N GLN A 20 39.22 7.18 0.66
CA GLN A 20 40.51 7.04 1.34
C GLN A 20 40.35 6.48 2.76
N THR A 21 41.13 5.46 3.09
CA THR A 21 41.38 4.99 4.47
C THR A 21 42.34 5.95 5.19
N PRO A 22 42.13 6.27 6.48
CA PRO A 22 43.09 7.07 7.24
C PRO A 22 44.34 6.22 7.60
N GLY A 23 45.52 6.82 7.45
CA GLY A 23 46.83 6.21 7.68
C GLY A 23 47.22 6.01 9.16
N PRO A 24 48.38 5.36 9.42
CA PRO A 24 48.82 4.99 10.77
C PRO A 24 49.45 6.15 11.56
N ALA A 25 49.23 6.16 12.88
CA ALA A 25 49.82 7.11 13.83
C ALA A 25 51.30 6.79 14.16
N PRO A 26 52.13 7.79 14.53
CA PRO A 26 53.57 7.61 14.76
C PRO A 26 53.94 7.20 16.20
N ASN A 27 54.86 6.23 16.28
CA ASN A 27 55.96 5.99 17.23
C ASN A 27 55.85 6.41 18.72
N GLY A 28 55.72 5.40 19.59
CA GLY A 28 56.60 5.05 20.74
C GLY A 28 56.75 5.98 21.96
N PRO A 29 56.89 5.40 23.16
CA PRO A 29 58.17 5.55 23.87
C PRO A 29 58.77 4.22 24.37
N SER A 30 60.11 4.14 24.32
CA SER A 30 60.94 3.01 24.74
C SER A 30 61.01 2.84 26.26
N PRO A 31 61.22 1.61 26.80
CA PRO A 31 61.41 1.38 28.22
C PRO A 31 62.85 1.68 28.69
N CYS A 32 62.95 2.29 29.87
CA CYS A 32 64.20 2.56 30.56
C CYS A 32 64.87 1.25 31.03
N SER A 33 66.14 1.12 30.66
CA SER A 33 67.07 0.09 31.10
C SER A 33 67.55 0.42 32.52
N ASP A 34 67.23 -0.41 33.50
CA ASP A 34 67.86 -0.34 34.82
C ASP A 34 68.52 -1.68 35.16
N LYS A 35 69.85 -1.64 35.35
CA LYS A 35 70.70 -2.75 35.77
C LYS A 35 71.18 -2.45 37.19
N GLY A 36 70.66 -3.16 38.18
CA GLY A 36 71.20 -3.19 39.55
C GLY A 36 71.11 -4.61 40.10
N HIS A 37 72.21 -5.38 40.06
CA HIS A 37 73.12 -5.58 41.19
C HIS A 37 72.42 -6.15 42.44
N ALA A 38 72.52 -7.47 42.60
CA ALA A 38 72.24 -8.15 43.86
C ALA A 38 73.34 -7.83 44.88
N PRO A 39 73.01 -7.34 46.08
CA PRO A 39 73.98 -7.27 47.17
C PRO A 39 73.98 -8.59 47.95
N THR A 40 75.12 -9.28 47.91
CA THR A 40 75.51 -10.31 48.87
C THR A 40 75.86 -9.63 50.19
N THR A 41 75.21 -9.99 51.30
CA THR A 41 75.68 -9.65 52.66
C THR A 41 75.22 -10.76 53.63
N PRO A 42 76.05 -11.13 54.63
CA PRO A 42 76.10 -12.50 55.14
C PRO A 42 75.21 -12.80 56.35
N GLN A 43 75.06 -14.10 56.57
CA GLN A 43 74.53 -14.84 57.71
C GLN A 43 74.81 -14.20 59.09
N LEU A 44 73.81 -14.07 59.96
CA LEU A 44 73.82 -14.63 61.32
C LEU A 44 72.48 -14.40 62.06
N THR A 45 71.86 -15.51 62.45
CA THR A 45 71.07 -15.76 63.67
C THR A 45 69.93 -14.80 64.04
N TYR A 46 68.70 -15.18 63.66
CA TYR A 46 67.52 -14.99 64.50
C TYR A 46 66.75 -16.31 64.53
N LEU A 47 66.56 -16.86 65.74
CA LEU A 47 65.79 -18.08 65.98
C LEU A 47 64.33 -17.85 65.57
N PRO A 48 63.77 -18.59 64.58
CA PRO A 48 62.34 -18.52 64.35
C PRO A 48 61.63 -19.28 65.48
N LEU A 49 61.04 -18.53 66.41
CA LEU A 49 60.06 -19.04 67.37
C LEU A 49 58.92 -19.71 66.60
N GLU A 50 58.92 -21.05 66.56
CA GLU A 50 57.83 -21.84 66.02
C GLU A 50 56.58 -21.63 66.90
N ARG A 51 55.78 -20.62 66.56
CA ARG A 51 54.39 -20.54 67.02
C ARG A 51 53.63 -21.68 66.32
N PRO A 52 53.01 -22.62 67.05
CA PRO A 52 52.14 -23.60 66.41
C PRO A 52 51.01 -22.84 65.69
N ARG A 53 50.93 -23.00 64.37
CA ARG A 53 49.89 -22.37 63.55
C ARG A 53 48.51 -22.78 64.08
N PRO A 54 47.58 -21.84 64.34
CA PRO A 54 46.23 -22.20 64.73
C PRO A 54 45.63 -23.07 63.62
N ARG A 55 45.06 -24.23 63.99
CA ARG A 55 44.30 -25.06 63.04
C ARG A 55 43.18 -24.19 62.50
N LEU A 56 43.29 -23.80 61.23
CA LEU A 56 42.22 -23.11 60.52
C LEU A 56 41.00 -24.03 60.56
N ILE A 57 39.99 -23.65 61.35
CA ILE A 57 38.66 -24.21 61.26
C ILE A 57 38.23 -23.94 59.82
N ASN A 58 38.09 -25.01 59.03
CA ASN A 58 37.63 -24.96 57.65
C ASN A 58 36.22 -24.35 57.63
N LEU A 59 36.12 -23.04 57.39
CA LEU A 59 34.88 -22.42 56.94
C LEU A 59 34.69 -22.86 55.48
N PRO A 60 33.57 -23.50 55.11
CA PRO A 60 33.36 -23.91 53.73
C PRO A 60 33.40 -22.66 52.83
N THR A 61 34.34 -22.65 51.89
CA THR A 61 34.41 -21.67 50.81
C THR A 61 33.14 -21.79 49.99
N MET A 62 32.41 -20.68 49.83
CA MET A 62 31.21 -20.66 49.00
C MET A 62 31.57 -21.19 47.61
N PRO A 63 30.92 -22.26 47.12
CA PRO A 63 31.28 -22.86 45.85
C PRO A 63 31.08 -21.82 44.75
N GLN A 64 32.20 -21.38 44.17
CA GLN A 64 32.19 -20.44 43.05
C GLN A 64 31.67 -21.18 41.82
N ASP A 65 30.57 -20.69 41.24
CA ASP A 65 30.00 -21.26 40.03
C ASP A 65 30.94 -20.98 38.86
N MET A 66 31.69 -22.01 38.47
CA MET A 66 32.65 -21.97 37.38
C MET A 66 32.03 -22.61 36.14
N PRO A 67 32.30 -22.08 34.93
CA PRO A 67 31.82 -22.71 33.72
C PRO A 67 32.36 -24.15 33.64
N PRO A 68 31.58 -25.08 33.05
CA PRO A 68 32.00 -26.47 32.92
C PRO A 68 33.35 -26.54 32.18
N LYS A 69 34.23 -27.48 32.56
CA LYS A 69 35.59 -27.61 32.00
C LYS A 69 35.64 -27.72 30.46
N GLY A 70 34.52 -28.09 29.83
CA GLY A 70 34.35 -28.19 28.37
C GLY A 70 33.67 -27.00 27.68
N GLY A 71 33.33 -25.93 28.40
CA GLY A 71 32.58 -24.78 27.87
C GLY A 71 31.11 -25.09 27.58
N TYR A 72 30.37 -24.08 27.11
CA TYR A 72 28.99 -24.24 26.64
C TYR A 72 28.96 -24.61 25.15
N GLU A 73 27.92 -25.32 24.73
CA GLU A 73 27.66 -25.56 23.31
C GLU A 73 27.56 -24.21 22.56
N PRO A 74 28.10 -24.10 21.33
CA PRO A 74 28.00 -22.87 20.56
C PRO A 74 26.54 -22.49 20.30
N VAL A 75 26.09 -21.42 20.94
CA VAL A 75 24.76 -20.86 20.74
C VAL A 75 24.69 -20.21 19.35
N GLN A 76 23.70 -20.61 18.55
CA GLN A 76 23.46 -20.00 17.24
C GLN A 76 22.94 -18.57 17.39
N TYR A 77 23.83 -17.58 17.29
CA TYR A 77 23.48 -16.16 17.34
C TYR A 77 23.02 -15.60 15.98
N LYS A 78 23.26 -16.33 14.89
CA LYS A 78 22.91 -15.90 13.53
C LYS A 78 21.44 -16.22 13.22
N ARG A 79 20.75 -15.26 12.61
CA ARG A 79 19.36 -15.44 12.14
C ARG A 79 19.29 -16.50 11.04
N ASN A 80 18.72 -17.66 11.34
CA ASN A 80 18.51 -18.77 10.41
C ASN A 80 17.07 -18.78 9.86
N LEU A 81 16.69 -17.75 9.10
CA LEU A 81 15.38 -17.70 8.46
C LEU A 81 15.54 -18.05 6.97
N PRO A 82 15.09 -19.24 6.52
CA PRO A 82 15.14 -19.57 5.11
C PRO A 82 14.16 -18.70 4.32
N ALA A 83 14.63 -18.06 3.25
CA ALA A 83 13.76 -17.34 2.32
C ALA A 83 12.93 -18.36 1.51
N LYS A 84 11.75 -18.70 2.04
CA LYS A 84 10.82 -19.66 1.44
C LYS A 84 9.77 -18.92 0.63
N GLY A 85 9.58 -19.32 -0.63
CA GLY A 85 8.57 -18.74 -1.52
C GLY A 85 8.86 -18.99 -3.00
N PHE A 86 7.88 -18.71 -3.85
CA PHE A 86 8.07 -18.72 -5.30
C PHE A 86 8.84 -17.48 -5.75
N ARG A 87 9.58 -17.58 -6.85
CA ARG A 87 10.27 -16.43 -7.45
C ARG A 87 9.24 -15.38 -7.87
N PRO A 88 9.52 -14.07 -7.73
CA PRO A 88 8.55 -13.01 -8.01
C PRO A 88 8.01 -13.05 -9.44
N GLY A 89 8.84 -13.43 -10.42
CA GLY A 89 8.39 -13.59 -11.81
C GLY A 89 7.33 -14.67 -12.00
N ILE A 90 7.37 -15.77 -11.23
CA ILE A 90 6.37 -16.85 -11.29
C ILE A 90 5.04 -16.36 -10.71
N MET A 91 5.09 -15.57 -9.63
CA MET A 91 3.90 -14.98 -9.04
C MET A 91 3.25 -13.96 -9.98
N LEU A 92 4.04 -13.13 -10.67
CA LEU A 92 3.54 -12.20 -11.68
C LEU A 92 2.90 -12.92 -12.87
N LEU A 93 3.49 -14.02 -13.34
CA LEU A 93 2.90 -14.85 -14.39
C LEU A 93 1.58 -15.46 -13.92
N GLY A 94 1.56 -16.07 -12.73
CA GLY A 94 0.34 -16.65 -12.16
C GLY A 94 -0.79 -15.63 -12.03
N MET A 95 -0.49 -14.43 -11.51
CA MET A 95 -1.45 -13.34 -11.42
C MET A 95 -1.92 -12.88 -12.81
N GLY A 96 -0.99 -12.72 -13.75
CA GLY A 96 -1.29 -12.33 -15.13
C GLY A 96 -2.22 -13.32 -15.82
N ALA A 97 -1.99 -14.63 -15.63
CA ALA A 97 -2.82 -15.69 -16.21
C ALA A 97 -4.25 -15.71 -15.62
N VAL A 98 -4.39 -15.50 -14.30
CA VAL A 98 -5.70 -15.41 -13.67
C VAL A 98 -6.46 -14.19 -14.17
N MET A 99 -5.80 -13.03 -14.29
CA MET A 99 -6.42 -11.80 -14.77
C MET A 99 -6.84 -11.89 -16.24
N THR A 100 -5.99 -12.42 -17.12
CA THR A 100 -6.34 -12.60 -18.53
C THR A 100 -7.49 -13.57 -18.72
N TYR A 101 -7.54 -14.66 -17.95
CA TYR A 101 -8.68 -15.58 -17.95
C TYR A 101 -9.96 -14.92 -17.43
N GLY A 102 -9.86 -14.14 -16.35
CA GLY A 102 -10.98 -13.35 -15.83
C GLY A 102 -11.56 -12.40 -16.88
N TRP A 103 -10.68 -11.70 -17.61
CA TRP A 103 -11.08 -10.80 -18.69
C TRP A 103 -11.78 -11.52 -19.84
N TYR A 104 -11.27 -12.70 -20.22
CA TYR A 104 -11.93 -13.53 -21.22
C TYR A 104 -13.37 -13.90 -20.80
N LYS A 105 -13.57 -14.37 -19.57
CA LYS A 105 -14.92 -14.73 -19.07
C LYS A 105 -15.85 -13.53 -18.95
N LEU A 106 -15.33 -12.37 -18.56
CA LEU A 106 -16.11 -11.12 -18.51
C LEU A 106 -16.60 -10.71 -19.89
N ILE A 107 -15.74 -10.78 -20.92
CA ILE A 107 -16.13 -10.41 -22.30
C ILE A 107 -17.25 -11.32 -22.82
N VAL A 108 -17.22 -12.62 -22.50
CA VAL A 108 -18.31 -13.55 -22.83
C VAL A 108 -19.60 -13.12 -22.14
N GLY A 109 -19.56 -12.81 -20.84
CA GLY A 109 -20.73 -12.35 -20.09
C GLY A 109 -21.32 -11.03 -20.61
N ILE A 110 -20.48 -10.08 -21.06
CA ILE A 110 -20.96 -8.83 -21.69
C ILE A 110 -21.75 -9.12 -22.97
N ARG A 111 -21.31 -10.09 -23.77
CA ARG A 111 -22.01 -10.45 -25.02
C ARG A 111 -23.39 -11.03 -24.72
N GLU A 112 -23.49 -11.89 -23.72
CA GLU A 112 -24.76 -12.44 -23.25
C GLU A 112 -25.68 -11.33 -22.69
N GLY A 113 -25.13 -10.43 -21.87
CA GLY A 113 -25.85 -9.29 -21.33
C GLY A 113 -26.40 -8.34 -22.41
N ASN A 114 -25.65 -8.14 -23.49
CA ASN A 114 -26.09 -7.33 -24.63
C ASN A 114 -27.25 -7.99 -25.39
N GLU A 115 -27.29 -9.32 -25.47
CA GLU A 115 -28.42 -10.03 -26.08
C GLU A 115 -29.68 -9.87 -25.22
N LEU A 116 -29.58 -10.07 -23.90
CA LEU A 116 -30.70 -9.87 -22.99
C LEU A 116 -31.20 -8.41 -23.00
N ALA A 117 -30.28 -7.45 -23.07
CA ALA A 117 -30.63 -6.04 -23.19
C ALA A 117 -31.33 -5.74 -24.52
N ARG A 118 -30.93 -6.41 -25.61
CA ARG A 118 -31.62 -6.33 -26.91
C ARG A 118 -33.02 -6.89 -26.78
N GLU A 119 -33.21 -8.10 -26.30
CA GLU A 119 -34.54 -8.70 -26.09
C GLU A 119 -35.46 -7.80 -25.26
N LYS A 120 -34.94 -7.24 -24.16
CA LYS A 120 -35.66 -6.27 -23.32
C LYS A 120 -36.03 -4.99 -24.08
N MET A 121 -35.13 -4.47 -24.91
CA MET A 121 -35.40 -3.29 -25.73
C MET A 121 -36.46 -3.58 -26.78
N TRP A 122 -36.39 -4.74 -27.44
CA TRP A 122 -37.41 -5.19 -28.39
C TRP A 122 -38.77 -5.31 -27.70
N ALA A 123 -38.84 -5.93 -26.53
CA ALA A 123 -40.09 -5.99 -25.76
C ALA A 123 -40.66 -4.59 -25.48
N ARG A 124 -39.81 -3.62 -25.12
CA ARG A 124 -40.24 -2.23 -24.92
C ARG A 124 -40.79 -1.60 -26.20
N ILE A 125 -40.08 -1.70 -27.33
CA ILE A 125 -40.52 -1.11 -28.60
C ILE A 125 -41.92 -1.60 -29.00
N HIS A 126 -42.25 -2.86 -28.71
CA HIS A 126 -43.57 -3.42 -29.01
C HIS A 126 -44.67 -2.96 -28.05
N LEU A 127 -44.32 -2.60 -26.81
CA LEU A 127 -45.26 -2.11 -25.80
C LEU A 127 -45.42 -0.59 -25.79
N THR A 128 -44.38 0.16 -26.17
CA THR A 128 -44.38 1.63 -26.25
C THR A 128 -45.60 2.20 -26.98
N PRO A 129 -46.01 1.73 -28.18
CA PRO A 129 -47.15 2.33 -28.86
C PRO A 129 -48.47 2.18 -28.10
N LEU A 130 -48.66 1.08 -27.37
CA LEU A 130 -49.86 0.88 -26.54
C LEU A 130 -49.87 1.86 -25.37
N LEU A 131 -48.76 1.93 -24.62
CA LEU A 131 -48.64 2.81 -23.46
C LEU A 131 -48.71 4.29 -23.85
N GLN A 132 -48.08 4.66 -24.98
CA GLN A 132 -48.15 6.01 -25.51
C GLN A 132 -49.58 6.38 -25.92
N ALA A 133 -50.32 5.47 -26.53
CA ALA A 133 -51.72 5.71 -26.90
C ALA A 133 -52.63 5.89 -25.67
N GLU A 134 -52.37 5.16 -24.59
CA GLU A 134 -53.07 5.36 -23.30
C GLU A 134 -52.75 6.73 -22.71
N GLU A 135 -51.47 7.11 -22.66
CA GLU A 135 -51.03 8.43 -22.19
C GLU A 135 -51.62 9.57 -23.02
N ASP A 136 -51.60 9.44 -24.36
CA ASP A 136 -52.12 10.47 -25.27
C ASP A 136 -53.64 10.67 -25.08
N ARG A 137 -54.42 9.60 -24.85
CA ARG A 137 -55.86 9.72 -24.53
C ARG A 137 -56.11 10.47 -23.21
N ASP A 138 -55.36 10.14 -22.17
CA ASP A 138 -55.49 10.81 -20.87
C ASP A 138 -55.09 12.29 -20.93
N GLN A 139 -54.08 12.61 -21.73
CA GLN A 139 -53.64 14.00 -21.93
C GLN A 139 -54.67 14.84 -22.65
N VAL A 140 -55.25 14.31 -23.73
CA VAL A 140 -56.31 14.97 -24.47
C VAL A 140 -57.52 15.24 -23.55
N ARG A 141 -57.88 14.28 -22.69
CA ARG A 141 -58.93 14.45 -21.68
C ARG A 141 -58.65 15.59 -20.69
N ARG A 142 -57.42 15.66 -20.16
CA ARG A 142 -57.02 16.73 -19.23
C ARG A 142 -56.97 18.09 -19.94
N TYR A 143 -56.41 18.13 -21.13
CA TYR A 143 -56.28 19.34 -21.94
C TYR A 143 -57.64 19.97 -22.22
N TRP A 144 -58.64 19.19 -22.67
CA TRP A 144 -59.98 19.72 -22.89
C TRP A 144 -60.70 20.13 -21.60
N ALA A 145 -60.46 19.43 -20.48
CA ALA A 145 -61.03 19.83 -19.20
C ALA A 145 -60.45 21.16 -18.69
N ASP A 146 -59.14 21.39 -18.87
CA ASP A 146 -58.49 22.64 -18.48
C ASP A 146 -58.91 23.78 -19.41
N GLN A 147 -59.03 23.54 -20.72
CA GLN A 147 -59.54 24.51 -21.69
C GLN A 147 -60.99 24.93 -21.41
N ALA A 148 -61.86 23.99 -21.04
CA ALA A 148 -63.23 24.28 -20.62
C ALA A 148 -63.26 25.13 -19.36
N ARG A 149 -62.43 24.79 -18.35
CA ARG A 149 -62.32 25.54 -17.09
C ARG A 149 -61.78 26.96 -17.31
N GLU A 150 -60.77 27.12 -18.16
CA GLU A 150 -60.23 28.43 -18.55
C GLU A 150 -61.31 29.28 -19.24
N LYS A 151 -62.07 28.69 -20.16
CA LYS A 151 -63.16 29.38 -20.86
C LYS A 151 -64.28 29.82 -19.92
N GLU A 152 -64.63 29.01 -18.92
CA GLU A 152 -65.63 29.38 -17.91
C GLU A 152 -65.15 30.54 -17.02
N LEU A 153 -63.87 30.57 -16.65
CA LEU A 153 -63.30 31.59 -15.77
C LEU A 153 -62.96 32.90 -16.49
N MET A 154 -62.46 32.81 -17.72
CA MET A 154 -61.89 33.94 -18.47
C MET A 154 -62.68 34.31 -19.73
N GLY A 155 -63.74 33.57 -20.05
CA GLY A 155 -64.61 33.80 -21.22
C GLY A 155 -64.04 33.27 -22.54
N GLU A 156 -62.72 33.30 -22.73
CA GLU A 156 -62.02 32.86 -23.95
C GLU A 156 -60.81 31.97 -23.63
N ASN A 157 -60.30 31.26 -24.65
CA ASN A 157 -59.06 30.50 -24.52
C ASN A 157 -57.87 31.24 -25.14
N PHE A 158 -56.84 31.51 -24.35
CA PHE A 158 -55.67 32.28 -24.79
C PHE A 158 -54.54 31.38 -25.27
N LYS A 159 -54.10 31.60 -26.51
CA LYS A 159 -52.91 30.93 -27.07
C LYS A 159 -51.65 31.62 -26.56
N VAL A 160 -50.84 30.92 -25.74
CA VAL A 160 -49.57 31.45 -25.20
C VAL A 160 -48.50 31.60 -26.30
N TYR A 161 -48.42 30.62 -27.21
CA TYR A 161 -47.40 30.57 -28.26
C TYR A 161 -47.97 30.97 -29.62
N ASN A 162 -47.25 31.80 -30.37
CA ASN A 162 -47.68 32.26 -31.70
C ASN A 162 -47.40 31.23 -32.84
N SER A 163 -47.36 29.93 -32.54
CA SER A 163 -47.10 28.87 -33.53
C SER A 163 -48.25 27.87 -33.59
N ASP A 164 -48.45 27.21 -34.72
CA ASP A 164 -49.54 26.21 -34.90
C ASP A 164 -49.18 24.83 -34.36
N ARG A 165 -48.02 24.70 -33.70
CA ARG A 165 -47.57 23.46 -33.07
C ARG A 165 -48.25 23.29 -31.71
N PHE A 166 -48.77 22.10 -31.47
CA PHE A 166 -49.23 21.72 -30.14
C PHE A 166 -48.05 21.63 -29.16
N VAL A 167 -48.17 22.32 -28.03
CA VAL A 167 -47.21 22.28 -26.92
C VAL A 167 -47.93 21.73 -25.70
N ARG A 168 -47.41 20.63 -25.14
CA ARG A 168 -47.95 20.06 -23.90
C ARG A 168 -47.83 21.10 -22.77
N PRO A 169 -48.88 21.30 -21.95
CA PRO A 169 -48.80 22.21 -20.81
C PRO A 169 -47.79 21.67 -19.78
N THR A 170 -46.83 22.51 -19.36
CA THR A 170 -45.77 22.14 -18.41
C THR A 170 -46.30 21.97 -16.98
N TYR A 171 -47.31 22.76 -16.62
CA TYR A 171 -47.91 22.76 -15.29
C TYR A 171 -49.33 22.22 -15.38
N ALA A 172 -49.65 21.27 -14.51
CA ALA A 172 -51.01 20.82 -14.29
C ALA A 172 -51.47 21.33 -12.92
N VAL A 173 -52.70 21.83 -12.84
CA VAL A 173 -53.27 22.22 -11.55
C VAL A 173 -53.56 20.95 -10.77
N THR A 174 -52.69 20.60 -9.83
CA THR A 174 -52.95 19.51 -8.88
C THR A 174 -53.76 20.04 -7.70
N PRO A 175 -54.68 19.26 -7.14
CA PRO A 175 -55.40 19.66 -5.93
C PRO A 175 -54.40 19.92 -4.79
N GLN A 176 -54.80 20.78 -3.84
CA GLN A 176 -53.99 21.02 -2.65
C GLN A 176 -53.79 19.69 -1.90
N PRO A 177 -52.57 19.39 -1.43
CA PRO A 177 -52.34 18.20 -0.61
C PRO A 177 -53.24 18.29 0.63
N THR A 178 -53.97 17.21 0.89
CA THR A 178 -54.86 17.12 2.06
C THR A 178 -54.01 17.20 3.32
N LYS A 179 -54.40 18.06 4.27
CA LYS A 179 -53.67 18.32 5.51
C LYS A 179 -53.62 17.11 6.44
#